data_AF-A0A432FJT4-F1
#
_entry.id   AF-A0A432FJT4-F1
#
_cell.length_a   1.000
_cell.length_b   1.000
_cell.length_c   1.000
_cell.angle_alpha   90.00
_cell.angle_beta   90.00
_cell.angle_gamma   90.00
#
_symmetry.space_group_name_H-M   'P 1'
#
loop_
_entity.id
_entity.type
_entity.pdbx_description
1 polymer ?
#
loop_
_entity_poly.entity_id
_entity_poly.type
_entity_poly.pdbx_seq_one_letter_code
_entity_poly.pdbx_strand_id
1 'polypeptide(L)'
;KDADRLIAGYTICNDWSSRNLQREEMPLSLGPAKGKDFATSFGPYMVTPDELADAWDDEGKLQLSMTCHVNNKLISEGNTNDLYHSFPTMIERASMNANLVAGDYLGSGTVGTGCILELRPENTGGWIKKGDVVRLEVERLGTLENKIL
;
A
#
# COMPACT_ATOMS: atom_id res chain seq x y z
N LYS A 1 7.64 1.47 -22.28
CA LYS A 1 7.20 2.69 -23.03
C LYS A 1 5.68 2.81 -23.13
N ASP A 2 4.88 1.78 -22.84
CA ASP A 2 3.41 1.85 -22.79
C ASP A 2 2.82 1.37 -21.46
N ALA A 3 3.63 1.32 -20.40
CA ALA A 3 3.27 0.66 -19.15
C ALA A 3 2.03 1.28 -18.48
N ASP A 4 1.82 2.59 -18.60
CA ASP A 4 0.62 3.27 -18.07
C ASP A 4 -0.68 2.74 -18.69
N ARG A 5 -0.63 2.33 -19.96
CA ARG A 5 -1.79 1.80 -20.68
C ARG A 5 -2.14 0.37 -20.26
N LEU A 6 -1.29 -0.26 -19.44
CA LEU A 6 -1.49 -1.62 -18.92
C LEU A 6 -2.19 -1.60 -17.56
N ILE A 7 -2.39 -0.42 -16.95
CA ILE A 7 -3.04 -0.29 -15.65
C ILE A 7 -4.56 -0.32 -15.85
N ALA A 8 -5.21 -1.36 -15.32
CA ALA A 8 -6.67 -1.47 -15.36
C ALA A 8 -7.35 -0.54 -14.34
N GLY A 9 -6.68 -0.23 -13.23
CA GLY A 9 -7.21 0.67 -12.21
C GLY A 9 -6.36 0.71 -10.94
N TYR A 10 -6.86 1.47 -9.96
CA TYR A 10 -6.21 1.74 -8.68
C TYR A 10 -7.16 1.40 -7.53
N THR A 11 -6.63 0.81 -6.46
CA THR A 11 -7.36 0.49 -5.22
C THR A 11 -6.43 0.69 -4.03
N ILE A 12 -7.00 0.83 -2.83
CA ILE A 12 -6.22 0.77 -1.59
C ILE A 12 -5.70 -0.67 -1.42
N CYS A 13 -4.45 -0.79 -1.00
CA CYS A 13 -3.81 -2.04 -0.58
C CYS A 13 -3.29 -1.88 0.86
N ASN A 14 -3.70 -2.79 1.74
CA ASN A 14 -3.10 -2.93 3.07
C ASN A 14 -2.17 -4.16 3.08
N ASP A 15 -0.86 -3.90 3.05
CA ASP A 15 0.21 -4.90 3.07
C ASP A 15 0.60 -5.25 4.52
N TRP A 16 -0.20 -6.14 5.11
CA TRP A 16 -0.02 -6.58 6.49
C TRP A 16 1.31 -7.28 6.70
N SER A 17 1.98 -6.91 7.78
CA SER A 17 3.32 -7.40 8.06
C SER A 17 3.46 -7.91 9.49
N SER A 18 3.74 -9.21 9.62
CA SER A 18 4.23 -9.80 10.86
C SER A 18 5.71 -9.47 11.02
N ARG A 19 6.01 -8.37 11.74
CA ARG A 19 7.38 -7.84 11.86
C ARG A 19 8.34 -8.75 12.64
N ASN A 20 7.82 -9.65 13.47
CA ASN A 20 8.61 -10.68 14.14
C ASN A 20 9.08 -11.74 13.14
N LEU A 21 8.15 -12.37 12.39
CA LEU A 21 8.51 -13.38 11.38
C LEU A 21 9.38 -12.79 10.28
N GLN A 22 9.03 -11.60 9.79
CA GLN A 22 9.84 -10.91 8.80
C GLN A 22 11.29 -10.71 9.29
N ARG A 23 11.51 -10.35 10.56
CA ARG A 23 12.87 -10.15 11.10
C ARG A 23 13.66 -11.46 11.15
N GLU A 24 13.00 -12.57 11.43
CA GLU A 24 13.62 -13.90 11.43
C GLU A 24 14.00 -14.36 10.02
N GLU A 25 13.18 -14.03 9.01
CA GLU A 25 13.36 -14.52 7.62
C GLU A 25 14.27 -13.63 6.77
N MET A 26 14.28 -12.32 6.98
CA MET A 26 15.06 -11.38 6.16
C MET A 26 16.58 -11.71 6.06
N PRO A 27 17.27 -12.20 7.11
CA PRO A 27 18.67 -12.63 7.01
C PRO A 27 18.91 -13.79 6.02
N LEU A 28 17.88 -14.58 5.69
CA LEU A 28 17.98 -15.73 4.78
C LEU A 28 18.00 -15.32 3.30
N SER A 29 17.88 -14.03 2.99
CA SER A 29 17.87 -13.49 1.62
C SER A 29 16.75 -14.03 0.71
N LEU A 30 15.69 -14.60 1.30
CA LEU A 30 14.50 -15.07 0.59
C LEU A 30 13.35 -14.05 0.61
N GLY A 31 13.56 -12.89 1.25
CA GLY A 31 12.53 -11.89 1.47
C GLY A 31 11.64 -12.21 2.68
N PRO A 32 10.55 -11.45 2.86
CA PRO A 32 9.74 -11.46 4.09
C PRO A 32 8.68 -12.59 4.13
N ALA A 33 8.91 -13.69 3.39
CA ALA A 33 8.01 -14.82 3.12
C ALA A 33 6.75 -14.92 4.02
N LYS A 34 6.82 -15.60 5.17
CA LYS A 34 5.68 -15.78 6.07
C LYS A 34 5.32 -14.51 6.84
N GLY A 35 6.24 -13.56 6.92
CA GLY A 35 5.97 -12.22 7.38
C GLY A 35 4.89 -11.46 6.58
N LYS A 36 4.52 -11.91 5.36
CA LYS A 36 3.51 -11.26 4.49
C LYS A 36 2.48 -12.19 3.83
N ASP A 37 2.59 -13.51 4.01
CA ASP A 37 1.74 -14.53 3.36
C ASP A 37 0.43 -14.83 4.15
N PHE A 38 -0.39 -13.82 4.49
CA PHE A 38 -1.60 -14.10 5.29
C PHE A 38 -2.79 -13.13 5.16
N ALA A 39 -2.61 -11.84 4.88
CA ALA A 39 -3.72 -10.88 5.04
C ALA A 39 -3.79 -9.72 4.04
N THR A 40 -2.97 -9.67 2.99
CA THR A 40 -3.02 -8.55 2.02
C THR A 40 -4.46 -8.24 1.61
N SER A 41 -4.90 -7.03 1.92
CA SER A 41 -6.30 -6.63 1.80
C SER A 41 -6.43 -5.52 0.76
N PHE A 42 -7.51 -5.56 -0.02
CA PHE A 42 -7.81 -4.56 -1.05
C PHE A 42 -9.23 -4.05 -0.90
N GLY A 43 -9.50 -2.85 -1.42
CA GLY A 43 -10.84 -2.29 -1.56
C GLY A 43 -10.92 -0.83 -1.13
N PRO A 44 -12.13 -0.32 -0.87
CA PRO A 44 -13.43 -1.00 -1.01
C PRO A 44 -13.81 -1.31 -2.47
N TYR A 45 -13.22 -0.61 -3.42
CA TYR A 45 -13.41 -0.79 -4.86
C TYR A 45 -12.15 -0.37 -5.61
N MET A 46 -12.13 -0.63 -6.91
CA MET A 46 -11.10 -0.15 -7.83
C MET A 46 -11.68 0.98 -8.69
N VAL A 47 -10.90 2.04 -8.92
CA VAL A 47 -11.25 3.12 -9.87
C VAL A 47 -10.40 2.98 -11.13
N THR A 48 -10.94 3.41 -12.27
CA THR A 48 -10.20 3.39 -13.54
C THR A 48 -9.28 4.62 -13.69
N PRO A 49 -8.26 4.58 -14.57
CA PRO A 49 -7.35 5.71 -14.75
C PRO A 49 -8.03 7.02 -15.15
N ASP A 50 -9.12 6.97 -15.92
CA ASP A 50 -9.88 8.15 -16.35
C ASP A 50 -10.65 8.83 -15.20
N GLU A 51 -11.06 8.08 -14.17
CA GLU A 51 -11.68 8.65 -12.95
C GLU A 51 -10.68 9.46 -12.10
N LEU A 52 -9.37 9.29 -12.36
CA LEU A 52 -8.29 10.01 -11.68
C LEU A 52 -7.56 11.01 -12.59
N ALA A 53 -8.06 11.27 -13.81
CA ALA A 53 -7.32 12.04 -14.81
C ALA A 53 -6.90 13.46 -14.35
N ASP A 54 -7.73 14.11 -13.53
CA ASP A 54 -7.49 15.45 -12.96
C ASP A 54 -6.69 15.43 -11.64
N ALA A 55 -6.37 14.24 -11.12
CA ALA A 55 -5.60 14.08 -9.88
C ALA A 55 -4.08 13.89 -10.14
N TRP A 56 -3.64 13.88 -11.39
CA TRP A 56 -2.22 13.81 -11.76
C TRP A 56 -1.67 15.21 -11.98
N ASP A 57 -0.44 15.45 -11.51
CA ASP A 57 0.29 16.68 -11.83
C ASP A 57 1.13 16.56 -13.13
N ASP A 58 1.74 17.67 -13.53
CA ASP A 58 2.59 17.76 -14.72
C ASP A 58 3.87 16.90 -14.62
N GLU A 59 4.25 16.47 -13.41
CA GLU A 59 5.39 15.59 -13.15
C GLU A 59 4.99 14.10 -13.17
N GLY A 60 3.72 13.79 -13.40
CA GLY A 60 3.20 12.42 -13.44
C GLY A 60 3.04 11.80 -12.05
N LYS A 61 2.83 12.62 -11.01
CA LYS A 61 2.53 12.16 -9.67
C LYS A 61 1.04 12.25 -9.37
N LEU A 62 0.51 11.18 -8.82
CA LEU A 62 -0.87 11.11 -8.36
C LEU A 62 -1.02 11.86 -7.03
N GLN A 63 -2.01 12.74 -6.93
CA GLN A 63 -2.22 13.66 -5.81
C GLN A 63 -3.46 13.26 -4.99
N LEU A 64 -3.38 12.17 -4.23
CA LEU A 64 -4.47 11.71 -3.36
C LEU A 64 -4.02 11.71 -1.91
N SER A 65 -4.77 12.43 -1.06
CA SER A 65 -4.56 12.41 0.39
C SER A 65 -4.88 11.04 0.97
N MET A 66 -4.08 10.59 1.94
CA MET A 66 -4.24 9.30 2.61
C MET A 66 -4.12 9.45 4.12
N THR A 67 -4.99 8.76 4.86
CA THR A 67 -4.87 8.62 6.31
C THR A 67 -4.98 7.16 6.74
N CYS A 68 -4.31 6.84 7.86
CA CYS A 68 -4.41 5.54 8.53
C CYS A 68 -4.77 5.75 10.00
N HIS A 69 -5.81 5.05 10.46
CA HIS A 69 -6.27 5.08 11.83
C HIS A 69 -6.24 3.68 12.46
N VAL A 70 -5.90 3.62 13.74
CA VAL A 70 -6.08 2.43 14.59
C VAL A 70 -7.01 2.80 15.74
N ASN A 71 -8.17 2.16 15.83
CA ASN A 71 -9.22 2.46 16.84
C ASN A 71 -9.59 3.96 16.87
N ASN A 72 -9.78 4.58 15.69
CA ASN A 72 -10.04 6.01 15.50
C ASN A 72 -8.89 6.96 15.89
N LYS A 73 -7.74 6.46 16.35
CA LYS A 73 -6.54 7.28 16.54
C LYS A 73 -5.80 7.39 15.21
N LEU A 74 -5.56 8.61 14.74
CA LEU A 74 -4.71 8.86 13.58
C LEU A 74 -3.28 8.37 13.86
N ILE A 75 -2.78 7.49 13.01
CA ILE A 75 -1.43 6.93 13.08
C ILE A 75 -0.54 7.53 12.00
N SER A 76 -1.07 7.75 10.80
CA SER A 76 -0.33 8.26 9.65
C SER A 76 -1.24 9.11 8.78
N GLU A 77 -0.66 10.16 8.23
CA GLU A 77 -1.25 11.06 7.24
C GLU A 77 -0.17 11.33 6.19
N GLY A 78 -0.53 11.23 4.91
CA GLY A 78 0.39 11.39 3.79
C GLY A 78 -0.33 11.59 2.47
N ASN A 79 0.43 11.52 1.38
CA ASN A 79 -0.13 11.69 0.04
C ASN A 79 0.54 10.71 -0.95
N THR A 80 -0.20 10.27 -1.96
CA THR A 80 0.33 9.37 -3.00
C THR A 80 1.47 9.99 -3.82
N ASN A 81 1.65 11.31 -3.77
CA ASN A 81 2.72 12.03 -4.47
C ASN A 81 4.13 11.79 -3.88
N ASP A 82 4.21 11.18 -2.70
CA ASP A 82 5.46 10.74 -2.06
C ASP A 82 6.05 9.48 -2.73
N LEU A 83 5.35 8.92 -3.72
CA LEU A 83 5.77 7.74 -4.45
C LEU A 83 7.11 7.97 -5.16
N TYR A 84 8.14 7.22 -4.74
CA TYR A 84 9.49 7.38 -5.29
C TYR A 84 9.66 6.79 -6.70
N HIS A 85 9.04 5.64 -6.97
CA HIS A 85 9.04 5.01 -8.29
C HIS A 85 7.66 5.10 -8.90
N SER A 86 7.53 5.70 -10.08
CA SER A 86 6.25 5.74 -10.79
C SER A 86 5.68 4.33 -11.04
N PHE A 87 4.36 4.19 -11.13
CA PHE A 87 3.73 2.91 -11.52
C PHE A 87 4.29 2.31 -12.82
N PRO A 88 4.54 3.07 -13.91
CA PRO A 88 5.15 2.50 -15.11
C PRO A 88 6.58 2.00 -14.87
N THR A 89 7.36 2.66 -13.99
CA THR A 89 8.68 2.14 -13.56
C THR A 89 8.54 0.82 -12.77
N MET A 90 7.53 0.70 -11.91
CA MET A 90 7.26 -0.55 -11.19
C MET A 90 6.87 -1.70 -12.13
N ILE A 91 6.01 -1.43 -13.11
CA ILE A 91 5.60 -2.41 -14.14
C ILE A 91 6.81 -2.85 -14.97
N GLU A 92 7.62 -1.90 -15.46
CA GLU A 92 8.85 -2.21 -16.17
C GLU A 92 9.75 -3.12 -15.33
N ARG A 93 9.96 -2.76 -14.06
CA ARG A 93 10.79 -3.55 -13.15
C ARG A 93 10.24 -4.95 -12.89
N ALA A 94 8.95 -5.07 -12.62
CA ALA A 94 8.31 -6.34 -12.34
C ALA A 94 8.27 -7.25 -13.59
N SER A 95 8.17 -6.67 -14.79
CA SER A 95 8.20 -7.41 -16.06
C SER A 95 9.59 -7.94 -16.45
N MET A 96 10.67 -7.50 -15.78
CA MET A 96 12.01 -8.02 -16.03
C MET A 96 12.13 -9.47 -15.53
N ASN A 97 11.99 -10.41 -16.45
CA ASN A 97 12.09 -11.86 -16.20
C ASN A 97 10.92 -12.48 -15.41
N ALA A 98 9.77 -11.79 -15.36
CA ALA A 98 8.52 -12.37 -14.91
C ALA A 98 7.39 -11.98 -15.88
N ASN A 99 6.44 -12.89 -16.08
CA ASN A 99 5.29 -12.62 -16.92
C ASN A 99 4.21 -11.96 -16.06
N LEU A 100 3.96 -10.67 -16.29
CA LEU A 100 2.80 -9.98 -15.71
C LEU A 100 1.55 -10.32 -16.51
N VAL A 101 0.47 -10.64 -15.82
CA VAL A 101 -0.82 -11.01 -16.42
C VAL A 101 -1.94 -10.11 -15.93
N ALA A 102 -3.02 -10.05 -16.70
CA ALA A 102 -4.22 -9.33 -16.27
C ALA A 102 -4.74 -9.92 -14.93
N GLY A 103 -4.97 -9.04 -13.96
CA GLY A 103 -5.35 -9.43 -12.59
C GLY A 103 -4.19 -9.41 -11.59
N ASP A 104 -2.95 -9.20 -12.03
CA ASP A 104 -1.84 -8.97 -11.12
C ASP A 104 -1.98 -7.62 -10.39
N TYR A 105 -1.66 -7.61 -9.10
CA TYR A 105 -1.62 -6.42 -8.27
C TYR A 105 -0.17 -6.01 -8.01
N LEU A 106 0.15 -4.74 -8.28
CA LEU A 106 1.44 -4.14 -7.90
C LEU A 106 1.19 -3.14 -6.78
N GLY A 107 1.78 -3.41 -5.61
CA GLY A 107 1.73 -2.48 -4.48
C GLY A 107 2.73 -1.34 -4.68
N SER A 108 2.28 -0.11 -4.45
CA SER A 108 3.10 1.10 -4.51
C SER A 108 4.18 1.17 -3.42
N GLY A 109 4.11 0.28 -2.42
CA GLY A 109 4.73 0.47 -1.13
C GLY A 109 3.88 1.37 -0.22
N THR A 110 4.31 1.49 1.04
CA THR A 110 3.61 2.30 2.03
C THR A 110 3.68 3.78 1.64
N VAL A 111 2.55 4.47 1.67
CA VAL A 111 2.51 5.94 1.67
C VAL A 111 3.31 6.44 2.89
N GLY A 112 3.97 7.59 2.77
CA GLY A 112 4.85 8.14 3.80
C GLY A 112 4.24 8.06 5.19
N THR A 113 5.03 7.61 6.17
CA THR A 113 4.63 7.36 7.57
C THR A 113 3.63 6.22 7.80
N GLY A 114 3.16 5.51 6.77
CA GLY A 114 2.14 4.46 6.87
C GLY A 114 2.56 3.17 7.58
N CYS A 115 3.76 3.12 8.16
CA CYS A 115 4.33 1.95 8.80
C CYS A 115 4.65 2.20 10.28
N ILE A 116 4.00 1.44 11.18
CA ILE A 116 4.26 1.52 12.63
C ILE A 116 5.73 1.28 12.99
N LEU A 117 6.44 0.43 12.22
CA LEU A 117 7.87 0.19 12.45
C LEU A 117 8.70 1.45 12.22
N GLU A 118 8.41 2.20 11.15
CA GLU A 118 9.10 3.45 10.79
C GLU A 118 8.76 4.57 11.77
N LEU A 119 7.50 4.64 12.19
CA LEU A 119 7.01 5.57 13.21
C LEU A 119 7.51 5.26 14.62
N ARG A 120 8.05 4.06 14.82
CA ARG A 120 8.35 3.43 16.10
C ARG A 120 7.08 3.11 16.91
N PRO A 121 6.89 1.85 17.37
CA PRO A 121 5.68 1.44 18.08
C PRO A 121 5.36 2.29 19.32
N GLU A 122 6.37 2.76 20.05
CA GLU A 122 6.21 3.60 21.23
C GLU A 122 5.49 4.92 20.94
N ASN A 123 5.64 5.47 19.72
CA ASN A 123 4.99 6.72 19.32
C ASN A 123 3.54 6.52 18.88
N THR A 124 3.18 5.30 18.50
CA THR A 124 1.85 4.97 17.94
C THR A 124 0.92 4.33 18.98
N GLY A 125 1.44 3.93 20.14
CA GLY A 125 0.67 3.22 21.18
C GLY A 125 0.90 1.70 21.17
N GLY A 126 1.92 1.24 20.46
CA GLY A 126 2.33 -0.16 20.33
C GLY A 126 1.97 -0.75 18.97
N TRP A 127 2.21 -2.06 18.85
CA TRP A 127 1.76 -2.84 17.70
C TRP A 127 0.26 -3.10 17.75
N ILE A 128 -0.31 -3.37 16.58
CA ILE A 128 -1.69 -3.79 16.39
C ILE A 128 -1.95 -5.08 17.17
N LYS A 129 -3.12 -5.17 17.81
CA LYS A 129 -3.56 -6.30 18.63
C LYS A 129 -4.91 -6.83 18.17
N LYS A 130 -5.22 -8.04 18.60
CA LYS A 130 -6.55 -8.63 18.46
C LYS A 130 -7.62 -7.68 19.04
N GLY A 131 -8.66 -7.44 18.26
CA GLY A 131 -9.74 -6.51 18.59
C GLY A 131 -9.57 -5.12 17.97
N ASP A 132 -8.37 -4.73 17.55
CA ASP A 132 -8.14 -3.43 16.91
C ASP A 132 -8.87 -3.31 15.57
N VAL A 133 -9.28 -2.10 15.24
CA VAL A 133 -9.82 -1.75 13.92
C VAL A 133 -8.83 -0.83 13.22
N VAL A 134 -8.35 -1.25 12.05
CA VAL A 134 -7.45 -0.48 11.20
C VAL A 134 -8.25 0.06 10.02
N ARG A 135 -8.19 1.37 9.80
CA ARG A 135 -8.90 2.06 8.72
C ARG A 135 -7.91 2.85 7.88
N LEU A 136 -7.84 2.52 6.59
CA LEU A 136 -7.15 3.30 5.58
C LEU A 136 -8.19 4.08 4.78
N GLU A 137 -7.99 5.38 4.64
CA GLU A 137 -8.83 6.24 3.81
C GLU A 137 -7.95 6.94 2.80
N VAL A 138 -8.29 6.80 1.52
CA VAL A 138 -7.58 7.47 0.43
C VAL A 138 -8.61 8.22 -0.40
N GLU A 139 -8.33 9.49 -0.66
CA GLU A 139 -9.18 10.34 -1.48
C GLU A 139 -9.56 9.62 -2.78
N ARG A 140 -10.86 9.65 -3.13
CA ARG A 140 -11.45 9.01 -4.32
C ARG A 140 -11.42 7.46 -4.35
N LEU A 141 -10.54 6.80 -3.60
CA LEU A 141 -10.50 5.33 -3.49
C LEU A 141 -11.36 4.78 -2.34
N GLY A 142 -11.83 5.65 -1.44
CA GLY A 142 -12.75 5.29 -0.36
C GLY A 142 -12.04 4.85 0.91
N THR A 143 -12.68 3.96 1.68
CA THR A 143 -12.22 3.53 3.00
C THR A 143 -12.12 2.01 3.09
N LEU A 144 -10.91 1.50 3.35
CA LEU A 144 -10.64 0.10 3.64
C LEU A 144 -10.52 -0.08 5.16
N GLU A 145 -11.46 -0.81 5.76
CA GLU A 145 -11.49 -1.08 7.20
C GLU A 145 -11.39 -2.57 7.49
N ASN A 146 -10.49 -2.94 8.39
CA ASN A 146 -10.29 -4.31 8.82
C ASN A 146 -10.23 -4.41 10.35
N LYS A 147 -11.00 -5.35 10.92
CA LYS A 147 -10.94 -5.70 12.34
C LYS A 147 -10.03 -6.91 12.54
N ILE A 148 -9.11 -6.81 13.50
CA ILE A 148 -8.19 -7.90 13.84
C ILE A 148 -8.92 -8.92 14.73
N LEU A 149 -8.92 -10.19 14.32
CA LEU A 149 -9.66 -11.28 14.96
C LEU A 149 -8.80 -12.16 15.86
#